data_AF-A0A959Y1D8-F1
#
_entry.id   AF-A0A959Y1D8-F1
#
_cell.length_a   1.000
_cell.length_b   1.000
_cell.length_c   1.000
_cell.angle_alpha   90.00
_cell.angle_beta   90.00
_cell.angle_gamma   90.00
#
_symmetry.space_group_name_H-M   'P 1'
#
loop_
_entity.id
_entity.type
_entity.pdbx_description
1 polymer ?
#
loop_
_entity_poly.entity_id
_entity_poly.type
_entity_poly.pdbx_seq_one_letter_code
_entity_poly.pdbx_strand_id
1 'polypeptide(L)'
;ESLYQNKNFSGLDLSEYIDGLARNLLMSHSLHGRVALEMDLRPVDLGLDQAIPCGLILNELISNALKHAFQTTGEGTITIALSLKDDTIGLMVRDDGVGMAEDFDLERDANLGLQLVSTLVDQLDGSL
;
A
#
# COMPACT_ATOMS: atom_id res chain seq x y z
N GLU A 1 21.07 21.73 -25.87
CA GLU A 1 19.89 21.62 -25.00
C GLU A 1 18.67 21.36 -25.85
N SER A 2 18.23 20.10 -25.94
CA SER A 2 16.85 19.70 -26.33
C SER A 2 16.77 18.17 -26.31
N LEU A 3 16.75 17.59 -25.11
CA LEU A 3 16.54 16.14 -24.89
C LEU A 3 15.51 15.86 -23.78
N TYR A 4 14.69 16.87 -23.43
CA TYR A 4 13.64 16.78 -22.41
C TYR A 4 12.22 16.86 -22.99
N GLN A 5 12.06 16.60 -24.29
CA GLN A 5 10.75 16.49 -24.92
C GLN A 5 10.67 15.13 -25.62
N ASN A 6 9.64 14.35 -25.28
CA ASN A 6 9.24 13.07 -25.90
C ASN A 6 9.80 11.78 -25.31
N LYS A 7 9.58 11.55 -24.01
CA LYS A 7 8.94 10.30 -23.62
C LYS A 7 7.61 10.63 -22.98
N ASN A 8 6.52 10.45 -23.72
CA ASN A 8 5.20 10.22 -23.14
C ASN A 8 5.35 9.05 -22.17
N PHE A 9 5.63 9.31 -20.90
CA PHE A 9 5.40 8.33 -19.86
C PHE A 9 3.88 8.24 -19.76
N SER A 10 3.32 7.26 -20.48
CA SER A 10 1.95 6.83 -20.30
C SER A 10 1.72 6.63 -18.81
N GLY A 11 0.74 7.33 -18.24
CA GLY A 11 0.35 7.16 -16.84
C GLY A 11 0.18 5.68 -16.52
N LEU A 12 0.52 5.31 -15.30
CA LEU A 12 0.29 3.99 -14.76
C LEU A 12 -1.08 4.01 -14.08
N ASP A 13 -1.94 3.07 -14.45
CA ASP A 13 -3.20 2.85 -13.73
C ASP A 13 -2.87 2.25 -12.37
N LEU A 14 -2.95 3.07 -11.33
CA LEU A 14 -2.65 2.68 -9.97
C LEU A 14 -3.55 1.53 -9.53
N SER A 15 -4.81 1.48 -9.97
CA SER A 15 -5.73 0.41 -9.57
C SER A 15 -5.26 -0.97 -10.04
N GLU A 16 -4.82 -1.09 -11.31
CA GLU A 16 -4.26 -2.32 -11.86
C GLU A 16 -2.95 -2.71 -11.18
N TYR A 17 -2.10 -1.71 -10.90
CA TYR A 17 -0.83 -1.94 -10.21
C TYR A 17 -1.02 -2.45 -8.77
N ILE A 18 -1.96 -1.87 -8.02
CA ILE A 18 -2.30 -2.30 -6.66
C ILE A 18 -2.84 -3.73 -6.66
N ASP A 19 -3.78 -4.06 -7.55
CA ASP A 19 -4.34 -5.41 -7.65
C ASP A 19 -3.23 -6.45 -7.90
N GLY A 20 -2.36 -6.19 -8.87
CA GLY A 20 -1.24 -7.07 -9.20
C GLY A 20 -0.23 -7.24 -8.07
N LEU A 21 0.11 -6.15 -7.37
CA LEU A 21 1.03 -6.17 -6.23
C LEU A 21 0.44 -6.97 -5.05
N ALA A 22 -0.79 -6.65 -4.64
CA ALA A 22 -1.45 -7.28 -3.50
C ALA A 22 -1.60 -8.79 -3.70
N ARG A 23 -2.04 -9.22 -4.89
CA ARG A 23 -2.15 -10.65 -5.23
C ARG A 23 -0.80 -11.36 -5.18
N ASN A 24 0.26 -10.75 -5.72
CA ASN A 24 1.61 -11.34 -5.68
C ASN A 24 2.11 -11.53 -4.24
N LEU A 25 1.86 -10.57 -3.35
CA LEU A 25 2.26 -10.66 -1.94
C LEU A 25 1.49 -11.77 -1.20
N LEU A 26 0.19 -11.90 -1.44
CA LEU A 26 -0.60 -13.00 -0.85
C LEU A 26 -0.18 -14.38 -1.39
N MET A 27 0.24 -14.47 -2.65
CA MET A 27 0.72 -15.71 -3.25
C MET A 27 2.10 -16.12 -2.71
N SER A 28 2.99 -15.16 -2.45
CA SER A 28 4.35 -15.43 -1.97
C SER A 28 4.40 -15.83 -0.49
N HIS A 29 3.43 -15.36 0.30
CA HIS A 29 3.30 -15.76 1.70
C HIS A 29 2.63 -17.14 1.84
N SER A 30 3.16 -17.98 2.75
CA SER A 30 2.63 -19.33 3.04
C SER A 30 1.25 -19.36 3.75
N LEU A 31 0.53 -18.24 3.72
CA LEU A 31 -0.84 -18.07 4.23
C LEU A 31 -1.89 -18.13 3.10
N HIS A 32 -1.47 -18.51 1.89
CA HIS A 32 -2.34 -18.62 0.72
C HIS A 32 -3.61 -19.44 1.01
N GLY A 33 -4.78 -18.85 0.74
CA GLY A 33 -6.10 -19.47 0.96
C GLY A 33 -6.71 -19.29 2.36
N ARG A 34 -5.98 -18.73 3.32
CA ARG A 34 -6.51 -18.41 4.67
C ARG A 34 -6.72 -16.92 4.91
N VAL A 35 -5.99 -16.07 4.19
CA VAL A 35 -6.21 -14.62 4.20
C VAL A 35 -6.94 -14.22 2.93
N ALA A 36 -8.12 -13.63 3.09
CA ALA A 36 -8.91 -13.06 2.00
C ALA A 36 -8.40 -11.67 1.63
N LEU A 37 -8.54 -11.30 0.36
CA LEU A 37 -8.23 -9.98 -0.17
C LEU A 37 -9.51 -9.34 -0.71
N GLU A 38 -9.91 -8.24 -0.08
CA GLU A 38 -11.03 -7.40 -0.51
C GLU A 38 -10.48 -6.09 -1.07
N MET A 39 -11.01 -5.65 -2.22
CA MET A 39 -10.50 -4.49 -2.92
C MET A 39 -11.64 -3.62 -3.43
N ASP A 40 -11.58 -2.32 -3.13
CA ASP A 40 -12.40 -1.26 -3.73
C ASP A 40 -11.47 -0.23 -4.37
N LEU A 41 -11.13 -0.44 -5.63
CA LEU A 41 -10.12 0.36 -6.33
C LEU A 41 -10.77 1.23 -7.41
N ARG A 42 -10.76 2.54 -7.19
CA ARG A 42 -11.13 3.50 -8.23
C ARG A 42 -9.96 3.69 -9.21
N PRO A 43 -10.22 3.74 -10.54
CA PRO A 43 -9.18 4.02 -11.52
C PRO A 43 -8.53 5.38 -11.24
N VAL A 44 -7.20 5.40 -11.17
CA VAL A 44 -6.39 6.60 -10.94
C VAL A 44 -5.12 6.47 -11.77
N ASP A 45 -4.90 7.41 -12.68
CA ASP A 45 -3.67 7.49 -13.46
C ASP A 45 -2.61 8.30 -12.70
N LEU A 46 -1.43 7.71 -12.49
CA LEU A 46 -0.29 8.38 -11.87
C LEU A 46 0.95 8.38 -12.75
N GLY A 47 1.78 9.41 -12.57
CA GLY A 47 3.16 9.39 -13.04
C GLY A 47 3.97 8.31 -12.34
N LEU A 48 5.02 7.79 -12.98
CA LEU A 48 5.87 6.75 -12.39
C LEU A 48 6.56 7.22 -11.10
N ASP A 49 6.89 8.50 -11.03
CA ASP A 49 7.45 9.17 -9.86
C ASP A 49 6.52 9.12 -8.64
N GLN A 50 5.21 9.06 -8.85
CA GLN A 50 4.22 8.90 -7.78
C GLN A 50 3.82 7.43 -7.55
N ALA A 51 3.70 6.66 -8.63
CA ALA A 51 3.29 5.26 -8.56
C ALA A 51 4.30 4.37 -7.82
N ILE A 52 5.60 4.62 -7.98
CA ILE A 52 6.66 3.84 -7.31
C ILE A 52 6.59 3.98 -5.78
N PRO A 53 6.57 5.21 -5.20
CA PRO A 53 6.32 5.39 -3.77
C PRO A 53 5.04 4.71 -3.27
N CYS A 54 3.92 4.84 -3.98
CA CYS A 54 2.66 4.17 -3.62
C CYS A 54 2.81 2.64 -3.54
N GLY A 55 3.52 2.03 -4.50
CA GLY A 55 3.78 0.59 -4.49
C GLY A 55 4.63 0.13 -3.31
N LEU A 56 5.64 0.91 -2.94
CA LEU A 56 6.48 0.62 -1.77
C LEU A 56 5.69 0.76 -0.46
N ILE A 57 4.87 1.80 -0.33
CA ILE A 57 3.97 1.97 0.82
C ILE A 57 3.08 0.74 0.97
N LEU A 58 2.40 0.34 -0.10
CA LEU A 58 1.53 -0.82 -0.10
C LEU A 58 2.24 -2.11 0.24
N ASN A 59 3.43 -2.31 -0.31
CA ASN A 59 4.22 -3.50 -0.02
C ASN A 59 4.52 -3.60 1.48
N GLU A 60 4.96 -2.51 2.11
CA GLU A 60 5.25 -2.50 3.54
C GLU A 60 3.98 -2.72 4.38
N LEU A 61 2.87 -2.05 4.06
CA LEU A 61 1.62 -2.20 4.80
C LEU A 61 1.03 -3.62 4.69
N ILE A 62 0.94 -4.17 3.47
CA ILE A 62 0.43 -5.52 3.23
C ILE A 62 1.37 -6.55 3.85
N SER A 63 2.68 -6.38 3.69
CA SER A 63 3.66 -7.28 4.31
C SER A 63 3.57 -7.26 5.83
N ASN A 64 3.36 -6.09 6.45
CA ASN A 64 3.18 -6.00 7.90
C ASN A 64 1.91 -6.71 8.35
N ALA A 65 0.78 -6.52 7.67
CA ALA A 65 -0.44 -7.25 7.96
C ALA A 65 -0.22 -8.78 7.87
N LEU A 66 0.35 -9.27 6.76
CA LEU A 66 0.62 -10.70 6.57
C LEU A 66 1.60 -11.27 7.60
N LYS A 67 2.61 -10.49 8.01
CA LYS A 67 3.61 -10.93 8.99
C LYS A 67 3.08 -10.91 10.41
N HIS A 68 2.25 -9.93 10.79
CA HIS A 68 1.94 -9.64 12.19
C HIS A 68 0.47 -9.85 12.55
N ALA A 69 -0.47 -9.42 11.70
CA ALA A 69 -1.90 -9.39 12.03
C ALA A 69 -2.51 -10.78 12.22
N PHE A 70 -2.04 -11.78 11.47
CA PHE A 70 -2.66 -13.11 11.40
C PHE A 70 -1.81 -14.24 12.03
N GLN A 71 -0.82 -13.92 12.87
CA GLN A 71 0.06 -14.93 13.46
C GLN A 71 -0.68 -15.93 14.36
N THR A 72 -1.77 -15.49 15.02
CA THR A 72 -2.53 -16.28 16.00
C THR A 72 -3.73 -16.99 15.38
N THR A 73 -4.51 -16.29 14.55
CA THR A 73 -5.70 -16.82 13.88
C THR A 73 -5.33 -17.69 12.68
N GLY A 74 -4.25 -17.34 11.99
CA GLY A 74 -3.82 -17.98 10.74
C GLY A 74 -4.75 -17.69 9.55
N GLU A 75 -5.83 -16.92 9.76
CA GLU A 75 -6.85 -16.53 8.79
C GLU A 75 -7.34 -15.10 9.07
N GLY A 76 -7.94 -14.46 8.08
CA GLY A 76 -8.47 -13.10 8.18
C GLY A 76 -8.67 -12.44 6.81
N THR A 77 -8.83 -11.13 6.81
CA THR A 77 -9.11 -10.32 5.64
C THR A 77 -8.22 -9.08 5.61
N ILE A 78 -7.59 -8.85 4.46
CA ILE A 78 -6.98 -7.56 4.14
C ILE A 78 -7.92 -6.83 3.18
N THR A 79 -8.34 -5.63 3.56
CA THR A 79 -9.10 -4.70 2.72
C THR A 79 -8.17 -3.62 2.18
N ILE A 80 -8.18 -3.40 0.86
CA ILE A 80 -7.50 -2.28 0.22
C ILE A 80 -8.53 -1.40 -0.47
N ALA A 81 -8.49 -0.09 -0.20
CA ALA A 81 -9.35 0.88 -0.87
C ALA A 81 -8.51 1.98 -1.51
N LEU A 82 -8.83 2.28 -2.78
CA LEU A 82 -8.29 3.41 -3.52
C LEU A 82 -9.45 4.30 -3.93
N SER A 83 -9.39 5.55 -3.53
CA SER A 83 -10.41 6.56 -3.80
C SER A 83 -9.77 7.81 -4.39
N LEU A 84 -10.54 8.51 -5.23
CA LEU A 84 -10.19 9.82 -5.73
C LEU A 84 -11.34 10.76 -5.39
N LYS A 85 -11.03 11.83 -4.66
CA LYS A 85 -11.98 12.89 -4.36
C LYS A 85 -11.31 14.23 -4.63
N ASP A 86 -11.94 15.00 -5.53
CA ASP A 86 -11.35 16.21 -6.08
C ASP A 86 -9.98 15.86 -6.70
N ASP A 87 -8.88 16.40 -6.15
CA ASP A 87 -7.51 16.09 -6.57
C ASP A 87 -6.72 15.32 -5.50
N THR A 88 -7.41 14.73 -4.51
CA THR A 88 -6.79 13.96 -3.43
C THR A 88 -7.06 12.48 -3.60
N ILE A 89 -5.96 11.72 -3.60
CA ILE A 89 -6.00 10.26 -3.62
C ILE A 89 -6.02 9.75 -2.18
N GLY A 90 -7.05 8.98 -1.84
CA GLY A 90 -7.13 8.24 -0.59
C GLY A 90 -6.74 6.80 -0.82
N LEU A 91 -5.64 6.35 -0.20
CA LEU A 91 -5.18 4.97 -0.21
C LEU A 91 -5.27 4.40 1.20
N MET A 92 -6.00 3.30 1.36
CA MET A 92 -6.21 2.65 2.65
C MET A 92 -5.88 1.17 2.56
N VAL A 93 -5.16 0.68 3.56
CA VAL A 93 -4.92 -0.74 3.81
C VAL A 93 -5.39 -1.03 5.23
N ARG A 94 -6.28 -2.01 5.39
CA ARG A 94 -6.84 -2.44 6.67
C ARG A 94 -6.76 -3.95 6.78
N ASP A 95 -6.42 -4.45 7.95
CA ASP A 95 -6.58 -5.85 8.32
C ASP A 95 -7.60 -6.01 9.47
N ASP A 96 -8.12 -7.21 9.63
CA ASP A 96 -9.01 -7.60 10.74
C ASP A 96 -8.31 -8.53 11.76
N GLY A 97 -6.97 -8.46 11.82
CA GLY A 97 -6.17 -9.32 12.68
C GLY A 97 -6.08 -8.82 14.13
N VAL A 98 -4.99 -9.20 14.81
CA VAL A 98 -4.79 -8.92 16.25
C VAL A 98 -4.63 -7.43 16.60
N GLY A 99 -4.44 -6.56 15.60
CA GLY A 99 -4.21 -5.14 15.80
C GLY A 99 -2.81 -4.80 16.33
N MET A 100 -2.57 -3.50 16.54
CA MET A 100 -1.37 -2.98 17.18
C MET A 100 -1.59 -2.83 18.69
N ALA A 101 -0.50 -2.65 19.46
CA ALA A 101 -0.61 -2.35 20.88
C ALA A 101 -1.36 -1.02 21.12
N GLU A 102 -2.16 -0.93 22.18
CA GLU A 102 -2.97 0.27 22.48
C GLU A 102 -2.11 1.53 22.68
N ASP A 103 -0.86 1.36 23.11
CA ASP A 103 0.12 2.43 23.35
C ASP A 103 1.13 2.59 22.20
N PHE A 104 0.87 1.96 21.04
CA PHE A 104 1.71 2.08 19.87
C PHE A 104 1.76 3.54 19.40
N ASP A 105 2.98 4.05 19.30
CA ASP A 105 3.26 5.38 18.82
C ASP A 105 4.12 5.29 17.55
N LEU A 106 3.68 5.91 16.45
CA LEU A 106 4.38 5.83 15.17
C LEU A 106 5.77 6.49 15.22
N GLU A 107 5.97 7.52 16.05
CA GLU A 107 7.28 8.19 16.16
C GLU A 107 8.26 7.37 17.00
N ARG A 108 7.77 6.69 18.05
CA ARG A 108 8.58 5.95 19.01
C ARG A 108 8.81 4.49 18.62
N ASP A 109 7.76 3.82 18.12
CA ASP A 109 7.69 2.36 18.01
C ASP A 109 7.72 1.85 16.56
N ALA A 110 7.70 2.76 15.57
CA ALA A 110 7.76 2.37 14.17
C ALA A 110 9.03 1.60 13.84
N ASN A 111 8.84 0.43 13.22
CA ASN A 111 9.92 -0.29 12.57
C ASN A 111 10.42 0.49 11.32
N LEU A 112 11.56 0.05 10.77
CA LEU A 112 12.14 0.68 9.57
C LEU A 112 11.16 0.76 8.39
N GLY A 113 10.26 -0.24 8.24
CA GLY A 113 9.24 -0.26 7.19
C GLY A 113 8.21 0.86 7.37
N LEU A 114 7.72 1.10 8.58
CA LEU A 114 6.78 2.19 8.87
C LEU A 114 7.46 3.57 8.80
N GLN A 115 8.74 3.68 9.16
CA GLN A 115 9.53 4.90 8.93
C GLN A 115 9.69 5.20 7.43
N LEU A 116 9.91 4.16 6.61
CA LEU A 116 9.93 4.29 5.15
C LEU A 116 8.57 4.75 4.63
N VAL A 117 7.46 4.17 5.11
CA VAL A 117 6.10 4.61 4.75
C VAL A 117 5.92 6.09 5.04
N SER A 118 6.26 6.56 6.24
CA SER A 118 6.16 7.98 6.59
C SER A 118 6.98 8.87 5.64
N THR A 119 8.23 8.47 5.35
CA THR A 119 9.10 9.22 4.43
C THR A 119 8.53 9.29 3.01
N LEU A 120 7.93 8.20 2.53
CA LEU A 120 7.34 8.13 1.19
C LEU A 120 6.05 8.93 1.10
N VAL A 121 5.24 8.96 2.17
CA VAL A 121 4.05 9.82 2.24
C VAL A 121 4.44 11.29 2.20
N ASP A 122 5.49 11.68 2.93
CA ASP A 122 6.01 13.05 2.87
C ASP A 122 6.53 13.42 1.47
N GLN A 123 7.19 12.48 0.77
CA GLN A 123 7.64 12.68 -0.62
C GLN A 123 6.50 12.87 -1.62
N LEU A 124 5.31 12.37 -1.30
CA LEU A 124 4.10 12.52 -2.10
C LEU A 124 3.27 13.75 -1.69
N ASP A 125 3.80 14.60 -0.79
CA ASP A 125 3.06 15.71 -0.17
C ASP A 125 1.74 15.25 0.47
N GLY A 126 1.74 14.03 1.04
CA GLY A 126 0.57 13.36 1.62
C GLY A 126 0.47 13.47 3.14
N SER A 127 -0.48 12.71 3.71
CA SER A 127 -0.68 12.58 5.16
C SER A 127 -1.14 11.18 5.53
N LEU A 128 -0.78 10.72 6.74
CA LEU A 128 -1.20 9.45 7.35
C LEU A 128 -2.36 9.65 8.34
#